data_AF-A0A4J2FED9-F1
#
_entry.id   AF-A0A4J2FED9-F1
#
_cell.length_a   1.000
_cell.length_b   1.000
_cell.length_c   1.000
_cell.angle_alpha   90.00
_cell.angle_beta   90.00
_cell.angle_gamma   90.00
#
_symmetry.space_group_name_H-M   'P 1'
#
loop_
_entity.id
_entity.type
_entity.pdbx_description
1 polymer ?
#
loop_
_entity_poly.entity_id
_entity_poly.type
_entity_poly.pdbx_seq_one_letter_code
_entity_poly.pdbx_strand_id
1 'polypeptide(L)'
;MLNKYIEKRITDKITILNILLDIRSIELDELSTLTSLQSKSLLSILQELQETFEEELTFNLDTQQVQLIEHHSHQTNYYFHQLYNQSTILKILRFFLLQGNQSFNEFTQKEYISIATGYRVRQKCGLLLRSVGLDLVKNQVVGPEYRIRFLIALLQFHFGIEIYDLNDGSMDWVTHMIVQSNSQLSHELLEITPDEYVHFSILVALTWKRREFPLEFPESKEFEKLKNLFMYPILMEHCQTYLEPHANMTFTQEELDYIFLVYCSANSSFSKDKWNQEKKTHTIQLILQHTRGKHLLSKFKNILGNDISNSLSFLTALTFLTRTFLFGLQNLVPYYNYYEHYGIESDKPLYHISKAIVQEWMTEQKIEGVID
;
A
#
# COMPACT_ATOMS: atom_id res chain seq x y z
N MET A 1 -7.37 -4.38 4.00
CA MET A 1 -7.45 -5.86 4.11
C MET A 1 -6.52 -6.41 5.16
N LEU A 2 -5.21 -6.13 5.08
CA LEU A 2 -4.24 -6.59 6.11
C LEU A 2 -4.57 -6.04 7.50
N ASN A 3 -5.08 -4.80 7.58
CA ASN A 3 -5.55 -4.13 8.81
C ASN A 3 -6.59 -4.96 9.61
N LYS A 4 -7.40 -5.80 8.96
CA LYS A 4 -8.38 -6.68 9.64
C LYS A 4 -7.73 -7.79 10.47
N TYR A 5 -6.48 -8.11 10.17
CA TYR A 5 -5.74 -9.15 10.87
C TYR A 5 -4.80 -8.61 11.94
N ILE A 6 -4.54 -7.30 11.93
CA ILE A 6 -3.78 -6.59 12.96
C ILE A 6 -4.56 -6.65 14.29
N GLU A 7 -3.82 -6.72 15.38
CA GLU A 7 -4.38 -6.71 16.72
C GLU A 7 -5.20 -5.45 16.96
N LYS A 8 -6.45 -5.60 17.42
CA LYS A 8 -7.37 -4.48 17.64
C LYS A 8 -6.76 -3.36 18.49
N ARG A 9 -5.96 -3.71 19.51
CA ARG A 9 -5.29 -2.71 20.35
C ARG A 9 -4.34 -1.80 19.57
N ILE A 10 -3.64 -2.33 18.57
CA ILE A 10 -2.74 -1.55 17.70
C ILE A 10 -3.57 -0.67 16.76
N THR A 11 -4.64 -1.21 16.15
CA THR A 11 -5.51 -0.40 15.29
C THR A 11 -6.21 0.72 16.06
N ASP A 12 -6.62 0.48 17.30
CA ASP A 12 -7.23 1.49 18.17
C ASP A 12 -6.21 2.61 18.51
N LYS A 13 -4.95 2.24 18.82
CA LYS A 13 -3.84 3.20 19.02
C LYS A 13 -3.62 4.08 17.79
N ILE A 14 -3.51 3.47 16.61
CA ILE A 14 -3.32 4.18 15.34
C ILE A 14 -4.48 5.12 15.07
N THR A 15 -5.72 4.66 15.29
CA THR A 15 -6.91 5.47 15.07
C THR A 15 -6.91 6.72 15.97
N ILE A 16 -6.68 6.54 17.28
CA ILE A 16 -6.60 7.67 18.22
C ILE A 16 -5.46 8.62 17.85
N LEU A 17 -4.28 8.09 17.53
CA LEU A 17 -3.12 8.91 17.20
C LEU A 17 -3.33 9.69 15.90
N ASN A 18 -3.91 9.06 14.87
CA ASN A 18 -4.23 9.72 13.61
C ASN A 18 -5.17 10.92 13.82
N ILE A 19 -6.22 10.73 14.65
CA ILE A 19 -7.15 11.80 15.02
C ILE A 19 -6.41 12.95 15.71
N LEU A 20 -5.55 12.64 16.68
CA LEU A 20 -4.86 13.66 17.47
C LEU A 20 -3.75 14.37 16.71
N LEU A 21 -3.09 13.71 15.76
CA LEU A 21 -2.10 14.33 14.87
C LEU A 21 -2.74 15.33 13.89
N ASP A 22 -4.03 15.20 13.60
CA ASP A 22 -4.74 16.14 12.73
C ASP A 22 -5.47 17.24 13.52
N ILE A 23 -6.35 16.89 14.48
CA ILE A 23 -7.16 17.87 15.24
C ILE A 23 -6.36 18.59 16.34
N ARG A 24 -5.31 17.96 16.88
CA ARG A 24 -4.47 18.43 18.00
C ARG A 24 -5.16 18.52 19.36
N SER A 25 -6.45 18.84 19.42
CA SER A 25 -7.21 18.95 20.66
C SER A 25 -8.66 18.54 20.44
N ILE A 26 -9.18 17.63 21.26
CA ILE A 26 -10.54 17.09 21.12
C ILE A 26 -11.14 16.73 22.48
N GLU A 27 -12.46 16.87 22.61
CA GLU A 27 -13.20 16.40 23.78
C GLU A 27 -13.16 14.87 23.88
N LEU A 28 -13.04 14.34 25.09
CA LEU A 28 -12.96 12.89 25.32
C LEU A 28 -14.23 12.15 24.87
N ASP A 29 -15.39 12.80 24.98
CA ASP A 29 -16.68 12.23 24.53
C ASP A 29 -16.78 12.20 23.00
N GLU A 30 -16.28 13.24 22.32
CA GLU A 30 -16.20 13.28 20.86
C GLU A 30 -15.22 12.23 20.34
N LEU A 31 -14.03 12.14 20.94
CA LEU A 31 -13.03 11.13 20.60
C LEU A 31 -13.55 9.70 20.85
N SER A 32 -14.30 9.49 21.94
CA SER A 32 -14.98 8.23 22.22
C SER A 32 -16.01 7.88 21.13
N THR A 33 -16.76 8.87 20.65
CA THR A 33 -17.74 8.70 19.56
C THR A 33 -17.05 8.33 18.25
N LEU A 34 -16.03 9.09 17.84
CA LEU A 34 -15.28 8.86 16.60
C LEU A 34 -14.59 7.49 16.57
N THR A 35 -14.08 7.04 17.72
CA THR A 35 -13.35 5.76 17.83
C THR A 35 -14.25 4.59 18.20
N SER A 36 -15.51 4.84 18.60
CA SER A 36 -16.39 3.85 19.21
C SER A 36 -15.78 3.12 20.42
N LEU A 37 -14.90 3.79 21.18
CA LEU A 37 -14.22 3.24 22.35
C LEU A 37 -14.87 3.75 23.64
N GLN A 38 -15.03 2.87 24.62
CA GLN A 38 -15.46 3.27 25.97
C GLN A 38 -14.38 4.11 26.67
N SER A 39 -14.78 5.06 27.51
CA SER A 39 -13.87 6.02 28.17
C SER A 39 -12.70 5.36 28.89
N LYS A 40 -12.92 4.24 29.60
CA LYS A 40 -11.84 3.49 30.27
C LYS A 40 -10.80 2.94 29.28
N SER A 41 -11.26 2.42 28.14
CA SER A 41 -10.36 1.91 27.09
C SER A 41 -9.60 3.05 26.44
N LEU A 42 -10.28 4.17 26.16
CA LEU A 42 -9.68 5.37 25.59
C LEU A 42 -8.54 5.90 26.46
N LEU A 43 -8.79 6.14 27.76
CA LEU A 43 -7.77 6.63 28.70
C LEU A 43 -6.59 5.66 28.82
N SER A 44 -6.86 4.36 28.85
CA SER A 44 -5.81 3.33 28.89
C SER A 44 -4.96 3.33 27.62
N ILE A 45 -5.54 3.60 26.45
CA ILE A 45 -4.78 3.70 25.20
C ILE A 45 -3.95 4.98 25.17
N LEU A 46 -4.51 6.11 25.62
CA LEU A 46 -3.78 7.38 25.70
C LEU A 46 -2.56 7.26 26.62
N GLN A 47 -2.69 6.55 27.73
CA GLN A 47 -1.55 6.24 28.60
C GLN A 47 -0.51 5.37 27.87
N GLU A 48 -0.92 4.31 27.19
CA GLU A 48 0.02 3.46 26.43
C GLU A 48 0.73 4.24 25.31
N LEU A 49 0.03 5.19 24.66
CA LEU A 49 0.62 6.08 23.65
C LEU A 49 1.62 7.05 24.30
N GLN A 50 1.29 7.61 25.45
CA GLN A 50 2.21 8.46 26.23
C GLN A 50 3.47 7.70 26.61
N GLU A 51 3.37 6.44 27.04
CA GLU A 51 4.51 5.58 27.36
C GLU A 51 5.31 5.21 26.10
N THR A 52 4.65 5.00 24.96
CA THR A 52 5.32 4.61 23.70
C THR A 52 6.13 5.76 23.10
N PHE A 53 5.67 7.02 23.27
CA PHE A 53 6.22 8.20 22.59
C PHE A 53 6.66 9.29 23.58
N GLU A 54 7.06 8.93 24.80
CA GLU A 54 7.27 9.89 25.89
C GLU A 54 8.25 11.03 25.58
N GLU A 55 9.25 10.78 24.73
CA GLU A 55 10.25 11.78 24.32
C GLU A 55 9.79 12.66 23.15
N GLU A 56 8.80 12.22 22.38
CA GLU A 56 8.40 12.85 21.12
C GLU A 56 7.05 13.54 21.21
N LEU A 57 6.12 12.97 21.98
CA LEU A 57 4.72 13.39 22.09
C LEU A 57 4.29 13.53 23.57
N THR A 58 3.43 14.50 23.83
CA THR A 58 2.73 14.60 25.11
C THR A 58 1.22 14.68 24.91
N PHE A 59 0.50 13.79 25.59
CA PHE A 59 -0.96 13.72 25.63
C PHE A 59 -1.43 14.37 26.93
N ASN A 60 -1.65 15.69 26.89
CA ASN A 60 -2.11 16.44 28.05
C ASN A 60 -3.61 16.20 28.26
N LEU A 61 -3.96 15.55 29.38
CA LEU A 61 -5.32 15.20 29.74
C LEU A 61 -5.86 16.23 30.75
N ASP A 62 -6.93 16.92 30.36
CA ASP A 62 -7.80 17.64 31.28
C ASP A 62 -9.07 16.80 31.55
N THR A 63 -9.93 17.26 32.44
CA THR A 63 -11.18 16.61 32.85
C THR A 63 -12.13 16.28 31.70
N GLN A 64 -12.11 17.03 30.60
CA GLN A 64 -13.02 16.83 29.46
C GLN A 64 -12.33 16.68 28.10
N GLN A 65 -11.04 16.96 28.00
CA GLN A 65 -10.35 17.06 26.72
C GLN A 65 -8.96 16.43 26.77
N VAL A 66 -8.47 16.03 25.60
CA VAL A 66 -7.09 15.63 25.38
C VAL A 66 -6.45 16.57 24.35
N GLN A 67 -5.26 17.06 24.68
CA GLN A 67 -4.44 17.87 23.79
C GLN A 67 -3.12 17.13 23.48
N LEU A 68 -2.78 17.03 22.20
CA LEU A 68 -1.50 16.50 21.73
C LEU A 68 -0.51 17.65 21.53
N ILE A 69 0.70 17.48 22.07
CA ILE A 69 1.84 18.37 21.89
C ILE A 69 2.97 17.56 21.24
N GLU A 70 3.50 18.02 20.10
CA GLU A 70 4.70 17.46 19.47
C GLU A 70 5.95 18.21 19.94
N HIS A 71 6.93 17.49 20.46
CA HIS A 71 8.27 18.03 20.78
C HIS A 71 9.22 17.88 19.60
N HIS A 72 9.07 16.79 18.86
CA HIS A 72 9.80 16.48 17.63
C HIS A 72 8.81 16.09 16.56
N SER A 73 8.75 16.89 15.48
CA SER A 73 7.79 16.62 14.41
C SER A 73 8.38 15.63 13.42
N HIS A 74 7.76 14.45 13.38
CA HIS A 74 8.02 13.42 12.38
C HIS A 74 6.83 13.33 11.41
N GLN A 75 7.07 12.74 10.24
CA GLN A 75 5.97 12.37 9.35
C GLN A 75 5.05 11.34 10.03
N THR A 76 3.75 11.45 9.84
CA THR A 76 2.74 10.58 10.47
C THR A 76 3.07 9.08 10.38
N ASN A 77 3.57 8.62 9.23
CA ASN A 77 3.94 7.21 9.01
C ASN A 77 5.03 6.71 9.98
N TYR A 78 5.93 7.59 10.44
CA TYR A 78 6.95 7.23 11.43
C TYR A 78 6.30 6.67 12.70
N TYR A 79 5.33 7.39 13.28
CA TYR A 79 4.65 6.95 14.50
C TYR A 79 3.85 5.66 14.25
N PHE A 80 3.19 5.55 13.10
CA PHE A 80 2.41 4.36 12.77
C PHE A 80 3.29 3.12 12.61
N HIS A 81 4.46 3.25 11.99
CA HIS A 81 5.43 2.15 11.87
C HIS A 81 5.90 1.66 13.24
N GLN A 82 6.14 2.57 14.20
CA GLN A 82 6.49 2.18 15.58
C GLN A 82 5.38 1.35 16.25
N LEU A 83 4.12 1.72 16.03
CA LEU A 83 2.98 0.95 16.54
C LEU A 83 2.83 -0.40 15.83
N TYR A 84 2.98 -0.45 14.51
CA TYR A 84 2.89 -1.68 13.73
C TYR A 84 4.01 -2.68 14.07
N ASN A 85 5.21 -2.21 14.43
CA ASN A 85 6.30 -3.07 14.90
C ASN A 85 5.97 -3.88 16.16
N GLN A 86 4.92 -3.51 16.91
CA GLN A 86 4.42 -4.27 18.06
C GLN A 86 3.56 -5.48 17.64
N SER A 87 3.13 -5.55 16.37
CA SER A 87 2.20 -6.57 15.88
C SER A 87 2.84 -7.95 15.76
N THR A 88 2.22 -8.93 16.43
CA THR A 88 2.66 -10.33 16.39
C THR A 88 2.44 -10.93 15.01
N ILE A 89 1.33 -10.59 14.34
CA ILE A 89 1.07 -11.09 12.99
C ILE A 89 2.06 -10.54 11.97
N LEU A 90 2.44 -9.26 12.05
CA LEU A 90 3.42 -8.68 11.13
C LEU A 90 4.81 -9.27 11.34
N LYS A 91 5.24 -9.46 12.61
CA LYS A 91 6.48 -10.15 12.94
C LYS A 91 6.55 -11.58 12.38
N ILE A 92 5.47 -12.34 12.53
CA ILE A 92 5.40 -13.72 12.00
C ILE A 92 5.36 -13.72 10.47
N LEU A 93 4.64 -12.78 9.84
CA LEU A 93 4.59 -12.68 8.39
C LEU A 93 5.97 -12.32 7.81
N ARG A 94 6.69 -11.39 8.45
CA ARG A 94 8.09 -11.07 8.16
C ARG A 94 8.97 -12.32 8.23
N PHE A 95 8.84 -13.12 9.28
CA PHE A 95 9.60 -14.37 9.42
C PHE A 95 9.39 -15.31 8.22
N PHE A 96 8.17 -15.45 7.70
CA PHE A 96 7.89 -16.31 6.55
C PHE A 96 8.40 -15.75 5.20
N LEU A 97 8.66 -14.45 5.12
CA LEU A 97 9.18 -13.78 3.92
C LEU A 97 10.71 -13.74 3.90
N LEU A 98 11.35 -13.81 5.07
CA LEU A 98 12.80 -13.88 5.19
C LEU A 98 13.30 -15.27 4.78
N GLN A 99 14.33 -15.30 3.93
CA GLN A 99 15.06 -16.52 3.63
C GLN A 99 16.01 -16.84 4.80
N GLY A 100 15.61 -17.77 5.67
CA GLY A 100 16.41 -18.15 6.82
C GLY A 100 16.26 -19.64 7.17
N ASN A 101 17.30 -20.18 7.80
CA ASN A 101 17.31 -21.54 8.32
C ASN A 101 16.74 -21.65 9.75
N GLN A 102 16.35 -20.53 10.36
CA GLN A 102 15.80 -20.51 11.71
C GLN A 102 14.47 -21.28 11.77
N SER A 103 14.31 -22.15 12.76
CA SER A 103 13.05 -22.84 12.96
C SER A 103 11.98 -21.90 13.53
N PHE A 104 10.71 -22.19 13.26
CA PHE A 104 9.61 -21.37 13.77
C PHE A 104 9.58 -21.35 15.31
N ASN A 105 9.93 -22.45 15.97
CA ASN A 105 9.98 -22.52 17.43
C ASN A 105 11.07 -21.59 18.00
N GLU A 106 12.28 -21.61 17.44
CA GLU A 106 13.37 -20.70 17.84
C GLU A 106 12.98 -19.23 17.62
N PHE A 107 12.32 -18.92 16.51
CA PHE A 107 11.80 -17.59 16.23
C PHE A 107 10.79 -17.14 17.29
N THR A 108 9.79 -17.96 17.60
CA THR A 108 8.76 -17.60 18.60
C THR A 108 9.35 -17.37 19.99
N GLN A 109 10.35 -18.18 20.39
CA GLN A 109 11.05 -17.98 21.66
C GLN A 109 11.82 -16.66 21.70
N LYS A 110 12.53 -16.31 20.62
CA LYS A 110 13.28 -15.05 20.51
C LYS A 110 12.36 -13.81 20.58
N GLU A 111 11.18 -13.91 19.99
CA GLU A 111 10.17 -12.83 20.01
C GLU A 111 9.28 -12.84 21.27
N TYR A 112 9.58 -13.69 22.25
CA TYR A 112 8.78 -13.87 23.47
C TYR A 112 7.31 -14.24 23.20
N ILE A 113 7.06 -14.94 22.09
CA ILE A 113 5.74 -15.44 21.69
C ILE A 113 5.59 -16.89 22.19
N SER A 114 4.52 -17.19 22.91
CA SER A 114 4.24 -18.58 23.30
C SER A 114 4.00 -19.45 22.06
N ILE A 115 4.48 -20.69 22.08
CA ILE A 115 4.37 -21.62 20.93
C ILE A 115 2.90 -21.74 20.46
N ALA A 116 1.96 -21.87 21.40
CA ALA A 116 0.53 -21.94 21.10
C ALA A 116 0.01 -20.68 20.37
N THR A 117 0.40 -19.48 20.83
CA THR A 117 0.06 -18.23 20.15
C THR A 117 0.71 -18.16 18.77
N GLY A 118 1.98 -18.56 18.65
CA GLY A 118 2.69 -18.61 17.39
C GLY A 118 1.96 -19.43 16.33
N TYR A 119 1.56 -20.68 16.64
CA TYR A 119 0.83 -21.52 15.70
C TYR A 119 -0.57 -20.98 15.34
N ARG A 120 -1.27 -20.37 16.29
CA ARG A 120 -2.56 -19.71 16.02
C ARG A 120 -2.40 -18.52 15.06
N VAL A 121 -1.35 -17.71 15.24
CA VAL A 121 -1.07 -16.58 14.35
C VAL A 121 -0.57 -17.06 12.99
N ARG A 122 0.24 -18.13 12.93
CA ARG A 122 0.61 -18.80 11.68
C ARG A 122 -0.61 -19.20 10.84
N GLN A 123 -1.65 -19.75 11.47
CA GLN A 123 -2.90 -20.07 10.76
C GLN A 123 -3.58 -18.82 10.18
N LYS A 124 -3.60 -17.70 10.93
CA LYS A 124 -4.11 -16.42 10.43
C LYS A 124 -3.29 -15.89 9.24
N CYS A 125 -1.96 -15.96 9.30
CA CYS A 125 -1.09 -15.63 8.17
C CYS A 125 -1.43 -16.49 6.95
N GLY A 126 -1.65 -17.80 7.12
CA GLY A 126 -2.04 -18.69 6.03
C GLY A 126 -3.42 -18.37 5.42
N LEU A 127 -4.37 -17.85 6.21
CA LEU A 127 -5.64 -17.35 5.67
C LEU A 127 -5.46 -16.04 4.90
N LEU A 128 -4.66 -15.13 5.44
CA LEU A 128 -4.32 -13.86 4.80
C LEU A 128 -3.61 -14.08 3.46
N LEU A 129 -2.58 -14.92 3.42
CA LEU A 129 -1.81 -15.19 2.21
C LEU A 129 -2.72 -15.75 1.10
N ARG A 130 -3.57 -16.73 1.44
CA ARG A 130 -4.54 -17.29 0.49
C ARG A 130 -5.52 -16.26 -0.06
N SER A 131 -5.93 -15.30 0.76
CA SER A 131 -6.82 -14.21 0.30
C SER A 131 -6.18 -13.25 -0.70
N VAL A 132 -4.84 -13.25 -0.81
CA VAL A 132 -4.07 -12.45 -1.79
C VAL A 132 -3.38 -13.33 -2.84
N GLY A 133 -3.83 -14.57 -3.03
CA GLY A 133 -3.31 -15.48 -4.06
C GLY A 133 -1.88 -15.98 -3.78
N LEU A 134 -1.50 -16.06 -2.51
CA LEU A 134 -0.25 -16.65 -2.03
C LEU A 134 -0.57 -17.82 -1.09
N ASP A 135 0.42 -18.61 -0.70
CA ASP A 135 0.26 -19.67 0.30
C ASP A 135 1.49 -19.79 1.21
N LEU A 136 1.39 -20.63 2.23
CA LEU A 136 2.45 -20.93 3.17
C LEU A 136 2.81 -22.42 3.11
N VAL A 137 3.97 -22.74 2.53
CA VAL A 137 4.52 -24.09 2.54
C VAL A 137 5.66 -24.14 3.56
N LYS A 138 5.49 -24.98 4.59
CA LYS A 138 6.37 -24.99 5.77
C LYS A 138 6.41 -23.61 6.43
N ASN A 139 7.55 -22.91 6.32
CA ASN A 139 7.79 -21.57 6.89
C ASN A 139 8.15 -20.56 5.81
N GLN A 140 7.73 -20.79 4.56
CA GLN A 140 8.03 -19.91 3.44
C GLN A 140 6.75 -19.55 2.71
N VAL A 141 6.62 -18.26 2.40
CA VAL A 141 5.59 -17.77 1.49
C VAL A 141 5.90 -18.26 0.08
N VAL A 142 4.89 -18.82 -0.58
CA VAL A 142 4.97 -19.31 -1.96
C VAL A 142 3.84 -18.73 -2.80
N GLY A 143 4.02 -18.72 -4.12
CA GLY A 143 3.07 -18.19 -5.08
C GLY A 143 3.80 -17.40 -6.17
N PRO A 144 3.06 -16.69 -7.05
CA PRO A 144 3.67 -15.87 -8.10
C PRO A 144 4.58 -14.80 -7.50
N GLU A 145 5.84 -14.76 -7.95
CA GLU A 145 6.87 -13.89 -7.37
C GLU A 145 6.49 -12.40 -7.41
N TYR A 146 5.81 -11.94 -8.48
CA TYR A 146 5.33 -10.56 -8.54
C TYR A 146 4.38 -10.22 -7.37
N ARG A 147 3.53 -11.16 -6.92
CA ARG A 147 2.64 -10.95 -5.75
C ARG A 147 3.43 -10.90 -4.45
N ILE A 148 4.45 -11.75 -4.32
CA ILE A 148 5.35 -11.74 -3.14
C ILE A 148 6.05 -10.38 -3.03
N ARG A 149 6.56 -9.84 -4.14
CA ARG A 149 7.18 -8.51 -4.16
C ARG A 149 6.22 -7.40 -3.74
N PHE A 150 4.98 -7.44 -4.22
CA PHE A 150 3.95 -6.47 -3.78
C PHE A 150 3.59 -6.63 -2.31
N LEU A 151 3.54 -7.85 -1.77
CA LEU A 151 3.35 -8.05 -0.33
C LEU A 151 4.52 -7.47 0.48
N ILE A 152 5.77 -7.73 0.06
CA ILE A 152 6.97 -7.18 0.70
C ILE A 152 6.93 -5.66 0.67
N ALA A 153 6.64 -5.06 -0.48
CA ALA A 153 6.58 -3.62 -0.64
C ALA A 153 5.47 -3.00 0.22
N LEU A 154 4.28 -3.62 0.28
CA LEU A 154 3.20 -3.19 1.16
C LEU A 154 3.63 -3.20 2.63
N LEU A 155 4.29 -4.28 3.08
CA LEU A 155 4.76 -4.43 4.46
C LEU A 155 5.83 -3.40 4.82
N GLN A 156 6.80 -3.17 3.92
CA GLN A 156 7.84 -2.18 4.15
C GLN A 156 7.31 -0.74 4.09
N PHE A 157 6.47 -0.41 3.11
CA PHE A 157 5.98 0.94 2.88
C PHE A 157 4.90 1.37 3.88
N HIS A 158 3.86 0.55 4.06
CA HIS A 158 2.68 0.93 4.84
C HIS A 158 2.80 0.55 6.32
N PHE A 159 3.50 -0.55 6.62
CA PHE A 159 3.61 -1.08 7.98
C PHE A 159 5.00 -0.85 8.60
N GLY A 160 5.98 -0.34 7.85
CA GLY A 160 7.35 -0.14 8.32
C GLY A 160 8.11 -1.44 8.63
N ILE A 161 7.63 -2.58 8.13
CA ILE A 161 8.21 -3.89 8.42
C ILE A 161 9.34 -4.18 7.44
N GLU A 162 10.57 -3.94 7.87
CA GLU A 162 11.77 -4.13 7.05
C GLU A 162 12.04 -5.61 6.74
N ILE A 163 11.96 -6.00 5.47
CA ILE A 163 12.24 -7.37 5.00
C ILE A 163 13.57 -7.40 4.22
N TYR A 164 13.79 -6.42 3.35
CA TYR A 164 15.04 -6.17 2.66
C TYR A 164 15.62 -4.84 3.09
N ASP A 165 16.92 -4.83 3.35
CA ASP A 165 17.68 -3.59 3.48
C ASP A 165 17.73 -2.88 2.13
N LEU A 166 17.27 -1.63 2.12
CA LEU A 166 17.23 -0.75 0.95
C LEU A 166 18.16 0.46 1.09
N ASN A 167 18.93 0.54 2.17
CA ASN A 167 19.91 1.60 2.44
C ASN A 167 21.25 1.35 1.74
N ASP A 168 21.37 0.30 0.94
CA ASP A 168 22.57 -0.04 0.19
C ASP A 168 22.73 0.74 -1.13
N GLY A 169 22.05 1.89 -1.25
CA GLY A 169 21.98 2.70 -2.46
C GLY A 169 20.85 2.31 -3.42
N SER A 170 20.14 1.21 -3.15
CA SER A 170 19.02 0.76 -4.01
C SER A 170 17.96 1.86 -4.21
N MET A 171 17.59 2.56 -3.14
CA MET A 171 16.60 3.65 -3.22
C MET A 171 17.15 4.85 -4.01
N ASP A 172 18.44 5.17 -3.84
CA ASP A 172 19.09 6.30 -4.51
C ASP A 172 19.11 6.12 -6.03
N TRP A 173 19.29 4.89 -6.51
CA TRP A 173 19.25 4.59 -7.94
C TRP A 173 17.87 4.87 -8.53
N VAL A 174 16.81 4.46 -7.82
CA VAL A 174 15.44 4.68 -8.30
C VAL A 174 15.04 6.15 -8.19
N THR A 175 15.39 6.84 -7.10
CA THR A 175 15.11 8.27 -6.97
C THR A 175 15.85 9.08 -8.02
N HIS A 176 17.12 8.73 -8.31
CA HIS A 176 17.87 9.34 -9.40
C HIS A 176 17.17 9.14 -10.74
N MET A 177 16.74 7.92 -11.09
CA MET A 177 15.97 7.67 -12.31
C MET A 177 14.69 8.52 -12.38
N ILE A 178 13.96 8.64 -11.27
CA ILE A 178 12.74 9.46 -11.19
C ILE A 178 13.05 10.94 -11.44
N VAL A 179 14.09 11.50 -10.81
CA VAL A 179 14.50 12.89 -11.01
C VAL A 179 14.93 13.14 -12.46
N GLN A 180 15.71 12.23 -13.06
CA GLN A 180 16.12 12.36 -14.47
C GLN A 180 14.93 12.29 -15.43
N SER A 181 13.86 11.58 -15.06
CA SER A 181 12.66 11.44 -15.88
C SER A 181 11.76 12.69 -15.91
N ASN A 182 11.98 13.66 -15.01
CA ASN A 182 11.09 14.81 -14.79
C ASN A 182 11.89 16.09 -14.51
N SER A 183 11.89 17.03 -15.46
CA SER A 183 12.70 18.26 -15.37
C SER A 183 12.26 19.25 -14.29
N GLN A 184 11.09 19.03 -13.68
CA GLN A 184 10.54 19.89 -12.61
C GLN A 184 10.75 19.30 -11.21
N LEU A 185 11.38 18.13 -11.13
CA LEU A 185 11.56 17.40 -9.88
C LEU A 185 13.03 17.46 -9.44
N SER A 186 13.25 17.60 -8.15
CA SER A 186 14.57 17.51 -7.53
C SER A 186 14.55 16.46 -6.42
N HIS A 187 15.73 16.06 -5.92
CA HIS A 187 15.82 15.14 -4.79
C HIS A 187 15.16 15.71 -3.54
N GLU A 188 15.36 17.01 -3.27
CA GLU A 188 14.79 17.70 -2.11
C GLU A 188 13.25 17.73 -2.17
N LEU A 189 12.67 17.90 -3.37
CA LEU A 189 11.21 17.89 -3.54
C LEU A 189 10.62 16.48 -3.34
N LEU A 190 11.35 15.44 -3.74
CA LEU A 190 10.95 14.05 -3.47
C LEU A 190 10.98 13.75 -1.98
N GLU A 191 12.03 14.13 -1.26
CA GLU A 191 12.18 13.84 0.18
C GLU A 191 11.01 14.36 1.03
N ILE A 192 10.40 15.49 0.64
CA ILE A 192 9.22 16.05 1.31
C ILE A 192 7.88 15.48 0.81
N THR A 193 7.90 14.59 -0.19
CA THR A 193 6.71 13.92 -0.77
C THR A 193 6.88 12.38 -0.86
N PRO A 194 7.27 11.69 0.22
CA PRO A 194 7.59 10.26 0.17
C PRO A 194 6.44 9.36 -0.29
N ASP A 195 5.20 9.74 0.01
CA ASP A 195 4.01 9.00 -0.43
C ASP A 195 3.84 8.96 -1.96
N GLU A 196 4.51 9.86 -2.69
CA GLU A 196 4.44 9.91 -4.15
C GLU A 196 5.41 8.95 -4.85
N TYR A 197 6.40 8.39 -4.15
CA TYR A 197 7.44 7.60 -4.79
C TYR A 197 7.98 6.41 -3.99
N VAL A 198 7.96 6.41 -2.66
CA VAL A 198 8.69 5.40 -1.87
C VAL A 198 8.18 3.99 -2.14
N HIS A 199 6.87 3.78 -2.19
CA HIS A 199 6.29 2.46 -2.54
C HIS A 199 6.73 1.99 -3.94
N PHE A 200 6.69 2.88 -4.92
CA PHE A 200 7.18 2.60 -6.28
C PHE A 200 8.67 2.23 -6.25
N SER A 201 9.50 2.99 -5.52
CA SER A 201 10.92 2.74 -5.41
C SER A 201 11.26 1.41 -4.74
N ILE A 202 10.55 1.04 -3.67
CA ILE A 202 10.68 -0.27 -3.03
C ILE A 202 10.36 -1.37 -4.05
N LEU A 203 9.23 -1.26 -4.76
CA LEU A 203 8.82 -2.24 -5.77
C LEU A 203 9.85 -2.40 -6.91
N VAL A 204 10.40 -1.29 -7.40
CA VAL A 204 11.45 -1.31 -8.43
C VAL A 204 12.73 -1.94 -7.89
N ALA A 205 13.15 -1.60 -6.66
CA ALA A 205 14.34 -2.18 -6.03
C ALA A 205 14.23 -3.71 -5.83
N LEU A 206 13.02 -4.20 -5.58
CA LEU A 206 12.77 -5.64 -5.50
C LEU A 206 13.05 -6.39 -6.81
N THR A 207 13.23 -5.69 -7.94
CA THR A 207 13.66 -6.30 -9.20
C THR A 207 15.00 -7.01 -9.07
N TRP A 208 16.00 -6.35 -8.45
CA TRP A 208 17.32 -6.95 -8.23
C TRP A 208 17.46 -7.64 -6.89
N LYS A 209 16.78 -7.18 -5.84
CA LYS A 209 16.85 -7.80 -4.49
C LYS A 209 16.27 -9.20 -4.43
N ARG A 210 15.42 -9.56 -5.39
CA ARG A 210 14.75 -10.86 -5.50
C ARG A 210 14.93 -11.48 -6.87
N ARG A 211 16.06 -11.18 -7.52
CA ARG A 211 16.36 -11.63 -8.88
C ARG A 211 16.54 -13.14 -8.99
N GLU A 212 16.97 -13.79 -7.92
CA GLU A 212 17.11 -15.23 -7.82
C GLU A 212 15.78 -15.99 -7.90
N PHE A 213 14.66 -15.29 -7.70
CA PHE A 213 13.32 -15.86 -7.85
C PHE A 213 12.76 -15.59 -9.24
N PRO A 214 12.36 -16.63 -9.98
CA PRO A 214 11.83 -16.46 -11.34
C PRO A 214 10.52 -15.67 -11.32
N LEU A 215 10.44 -14.67 -12.21
CA LEU A 215 9.22 -13.94 -12.48
C LEU A 215 8.37 -14.71 -13.48
N GLU A 216 7.15 -15.04 -13.09
CA GLU A 216 6.15 -15.65 -13.96
C GLU A 216 4.87 -14.81 -13.93
N PHE A 217 4.44 -14.36 -15.09
CA PHE A 217 3.18 -13.65 -15.27
C PHE A 217 2.14 -14.59 -15.89
N PRO A 218 0.89 -14.60 -15.40
CA PRO A 218 -0.19 -15.23 -16.14
C PRO A 218 -0.43 -14.46 -17.44
N GLU A 219 -0.81 -15.17 -18.51
CA GLU A 219 -1.15 -14.51 -19.78
C GLU A 219 -2.26 -13.48 -19.59
N SER A 220 -2.01 -12.24 -20.02
CA SER A 220 -2.94 -11.12 -19.84
C SER A 220 -3.01 -10.25 -21.08
N LYS A 221 -4.09 -10.43 -21.86
CA LYS A 221 -4.38 -9.56 -23.02
C LYS A 221 -4.54 -8.10 -22.62
N GLU A 222 -5.06 -7.84 -21.42
CA GLU A 222 -5.22 -6.50 -20.87
C GLU A 222 -3.85 -5.84 -20.66
N PHE A 223 -2.90 -6.57 -20.05
CA PHE A 223 -1.56 -6.07 -19.80
C PHE A 223 -0.77 -5.83 -21.10
N GLU A 224 -0.86 -6.77 -22.05
CA GLU A 224 -0.25 -6.58 -23.39
C GLU A 224 -0.82 -5.35 -24.11
N LYS A 225 -2.11 -5.05 -23.93
CA LYS A 225 -2.69 -3.81 -24.47
C LYS A 225 -2.16 -2.57 -23.78
N LEU A 226 -1.92 -2.62 -22.48
CA LEU A 226 -1.36 -1.50 -21.71
C LEU A 226 0.07 -1.15 -22.13
N LYS A 227 0.85 -2.10 -22.65
CA LYS A 227 2.20 -1.82 -23.20
C LYS A 227 2.19 -0.85 -24.39
N ASN A 228 1.02 -0.57 -25.00
CA ASN A 228 0.89 0.48 -26.03
C ASN A 228 0.81 1.91 -25.44
N LEU A 229 0.75 2.05 -24.11
CA LEU A 229 0.84 3.36 -23.47
C LEU A 229 2.19 4.01 -23.78
N PHE A 230 2.17 5.31 -24.07
CA PHE A 230 3.40 6.07 -24.38
C PHE A 230 4.47 5.96 -23.29
N MET A 231 4.07 5.66 -22.05
CA MET A 231 4.99 5.54 -20.93
C MET A 231 5.81 4.25 -20.94
N TYR A 232 5.30 3.18 -21.56
CA TYR A 232 6.02 1.91 -21.60
C TYR A 232 7.43 2.06 -22.20
N PRO A 233 7.61 2.54 -23.45
CA PRO A 233 8.96 2.71 -24.01
C PRO A 233 9.83 3.72 -23.24
N ILE A 234 9.23 4.81 -22.71
CA ILE A 234 9.96 5.79 -21.90
C ILE A 234 10.55 5.14 -20.64
N LEU A 235 9.74 4.34 -19.94
CA LEU A 235 10.17 3.65 -18.73
C LEU A 235 11.30 2.66 -19.02
N MET A 236 11.21 1.90 -20.12
CA MET A 236 12.25 0.94 -20.51
C MET A 236 13.58 1.64 -20.79
N GLU A 237 13.56 2.74 -21.55
CA GLU A 237 14.74 3.55 -21.85
C GLU A 237 15.40 4.08 -20.57
N HIS A 238 14.59 4.54 -19.61
CA HIS A 238 15.12 5.04 -18.33
C HIS A 238 15.69 3.91 -17.47
N CYS A 239 15.08 2.72 -17.48
CA CYS A 239 15.62 1.56 -16.77
C CYS A 239 17.00 1.18 -17.33
N GLN A 240 17.14 1.13 -18.65
CA GLN A 240 18.40 0.81 -19.34
C GLN A 240 19.47 1.89 -19.13
N THR A 241 19.07 3.16 -19.11
CA THR A 241 20.00 4.28 -18.99
C THR A 241 20.46 4.51 -17.55
N TYR A 242 19.56 4.35 -16.58
CA TYR A 242 19.79 4.79 -15.20
C TYR A 242 19.80 3.65 -14.17
N LEU A 243 19.16 2.51 -14.39
CA LEU A 243 19.15 1.41 -13.41
C LEU A 243 20.16 0.31 -13.76
N GLU A 244 20.16 -0.17 -15.00
CA GLU A 244 21.07 -1.24 -15.44
C GLU A 244 22.56 -0.96 -15.14
N PRO A 245 23.09 0.26 -15.38
CA PRO A 245 24.49 0.55 -15.08
C PRO A 245 24.81 0.53 -13.59
N HIS A 246 23.91 1.06 -12.74
CA HIS A 246 24.10 1.11 -11.28
C HIS A 246 23.99 -0.28 -10.66
N ALA A 247 23.04 -1.08 -11.15
CA ALA A 247 22.82 -2.44 -10.69
C ALA A 247 23.81 -3.46 -11.30
N ASN A 248 24.69 -3.01 -12.22
CA ASN A 248 25.64 -3.82 -12.98
C ASN A 248 24.98 -5.08 -13.58
N MET A 249 23.83 -4.89 -14.21
CA MET A 249 23.02 -5.96 -14.79
C MET A 249 22.19 -5.49 -15.97
N THR A 250 21.85 -6.41 -16.87
CA THR A 250 20.85 -6.19 -17.92
C THR A 250 19.52 -6.80 -17.50
N PHE A 251 18.42 -6.08 -17.66
CA PHE A 251 17.10 -6.59 -17.36
C PHE A 251 16.56 -7.47 -18.48
N THR A 252 15.92 -8.56 -18.07
CA THR A 252 15.11 -9.42 -18.93
C THR A 252 13.80 -8.72 -19.30
N GLN A 253 13.11 -9.22 -20.32
CA GLN A 253 11.82 -8.67 -20.72
C GLN A 253 10.77 -8.82 -19.59
N GLU A 254 10.84 -9.90 -18.82
CA GLU A 254 9.97 -10.17 -17.68
C GLU A 254 10.23 -9.19 -16.52
N GLU A 255 11.48 -8.82 -16.27
CA GLU A 255 11.86 -7.81 -15.27
C GLU A 255 11.38 -6.41 -15.68
N LEU A 256 11.55 -6.07 -16.96
CA LEU A 256 11.04 -4.84 -17.56
C LEU A 256 9.51 -4.76 -17.50
N ASP A 257 8.82 -5.86 -17.81
CA ASP A 257 7.37 -5.99 -17.69
C ASP A 257 6.92 -5.87 -16.23
N TYR A 258 7.66 -6.43 -15.27
CA TYR A 258 7.42 -6.23 -13.85
C TYR A 258 7.49 -4.75 -13.45
N ILE A 259 8.55 -4.03 -13.86
CA ILE A 259 8.68 -2.59 -13.56
C ILE A 259 7.52 -1.80 -14.20
N PHE A 260 7.07 -2.19 -15.40
CA PHE A 260 5.90 -1.56 -16.00
C PHE A 260 4.59 -1.85 -15.24
N LEU A 261 4.43 -3.06 -14.71
CA LEU A 261 3.31 -3.37 -13.80
C LEU A 261 3.35 -2.49 -12.54
N VAL A 262 4.54 -2.30 -11.97
CA VAL A 262 4.77 -1.40 -10.83
C VAL A 262 4.34 0.03 -11.18
N TYR A 263 4.75 0.55 -12.33
CA TYR A 263 4.31 1.87 -12.82
C TYR A 263 2.79 1.97 -12.97
N CYS A 264 2.15 0.90 -13.47
CA CYS A 264 0.71 0.88 -13.66
C CYS A 264 -0.04 0.91 -12.32
N SER A 265 0.50 0.32 -11.26
CA SER A 265 -0.24 0.03 -10.02
C SER A 265 0.13 0.90 -8.82
N ALA A 266 1.33 1.48 -8.77
CA ALA A 266 1.78 2.35 -7.70
C ALA A 266 1.70 3.84 -8.09
N ASN A 267 1.58 4.72 -7.10
CA ASN A 267 1.85 6.14 -7.31
C ASN A 267 3.35 6.32 -7.62
N SER A 268 3.64 7.15 -8.62
CA SER A 268 5.02 7.48 -8.97
C SER A 268 5.11 8.92 -9.47
N SER A 269 6.20 9.59 -9.14
CA SER A 269 6.57 10.89 -9.72
C SER A 269 7.32 10.79 -11.06
N PHE A 270 7.50 9.57 -11.56
CA PHE A 270 8.18 9.27 -12.82
C PHE A 270 7.47 9.92 -14.02
N SER A 271 8.22 10.75 -14.76
CA SER A 271 7.78 11.48 -15.96
C SER A 271 6.42 12.19 -15.82
N LYS A 272 6.11 12.72 -14.62
CA LYS A 272 4.86 13.49 -14.38
C LYS A 272 4.74 14.71 -15.31
N ASP A 273 5.85 15.37 -15.64
CA ASP A 273 5.92 16.52 -16.55
C ASP A 273 5.60 16.18 -18.03
N LYS A 274 5.68 14.90 -18.41
CA LYS A 274 5.44 14.46 -19.80
C LYS A 274 3.95 14.30 -20.15
N TRP A 275 3.05 14.42 -19.17
CA TRP A 275 1.62 14.26 -19.35
C TRP A 275 0.96 15.52 -19.91
N ASN A 276 0.26 15.39 -21.03
CA ASN A 276 -0.62 16.42 -21.58
C ASN A 276 -2.07 15.90 -21.68
N GLN A 277 -3.02 16.75 -22.03
CA GLN A 277 -4.44 16.38 -22.09
C GLN A 277 -4.74 15.27 -23.10
N GLU A 278 -4.04 15.25 -24.23
CA GLU A 278 -4.17 14.21 -25.26
C GLU A 278 -3.73 12.85 -24.71
N LYS A 279 -2.54 12.77 -24.11
CA LYS A 279 -2.01 11.56 -23.47
C LYS A 279 -2.90 11.07 -22.34
N LYS A 280 -3.42 11.99 -21.51
CA LYS A 280 -4.40 11.64 -20.45
C LYS A 280 -5.66 11.00 -21.05
N THR A 281 -6.21 11.62 -22.09
CA THR A 281 -7.43 11.13 -22.76
C THR A 281 -7.19 9.76 -23.40
N HIS A 282 -6.06 9.58 -24.09
CA HIS A 282 -5.68 8.32 -24.70
C HIS A 282 -5.50 7.20 -23.66
N THR A 283 -4.82 7.48 -22.55
CA THR A 283 -4.64 6.52 -21.45
C THR A 283 -5.98 6.10 -20.84
N ILE A 284 -6.87 7.06 -20.57
CA ILE A 284 -8.23 6.77 -20.05
C ILE A 284 -8.99 5.87 -21.02
N GLN A 285 -8.98 6.20 -22.31
CA GLN A 285 -9.63 5.37 -23.34
C GLN A 285 -9.05 3.97 -23.37
N LEU A 286 -7.73 3.83 -23.41
CA LEU A 286 -7.06 2.55 -23.50
C LEU A 286 -7.40 1.66 -22.29
N ILE A 287 -7.31 2.21 -21.08
CA ILE A 287 -7.63 1.47 -19.85
C ILE A 287 -9.12 1.09 -19.83
N LEU A 288 -10.03 2.06 -20.01
CA LEU A 288 -11.47 1.81 -19.86
C LEU A 288 -12.10 1.07 -21.05
N GLN A 289 -11.38 0.85 -22.16
CA GLN A 289 -11.87 0.07 -23.30
C GLN A 289 -11.26 -1.33 -23.40
N HIS A 290 -10.01 -1.51 -22.94
CA HIS A 290 -9.25 -2.74 -23.12
C HIS A 290 -8.97 -3.51 -21.82
N THR A 291 -9.45 -3.03 -20.68
CA THR A 291 -9.38 -3.74 -19.39
C THR A 291 -10.78 -4.01 -18.84
N ARG A 292 -10.85 -4.73 -17.72
CA ARG A 292 -12.11 -4.94 -16.96
C ARG A 292 -12.79 -3.64 -16.51
N GLY A 293 -12.07 -2.51 -16.53
CA GLY A 293 -12.64 -1.17 -16.28
C GLY A 293 -13.80 -0.81 -17.20
N LYS A 294 -13.88 -1.38 -18.41
CA LYS A 294 -15.03 -1.22 -19.32
C LYS A 294 -16.35 -1.66 -18.69
N HIS A 295 -16.34 -2.82 -18.05
CA HIS A 295 -17.51 -3.38 -17.39
C HIS A 295 -17.89 -2.57 -16.15
N LEU A 296 -16.88 -2.11 -15.40
CA LEU A 296 -17.10 -1.26 -14.24
C LEU A 296 -17.71 0.10 -14.62
N LEU A 297 -17.20 0.74 -15.67
CA LEU A 297 -17.77 1.98 -16.22
C LEU A 297 -19.24 1.78 -16.60
N SER A 298 -19.59 0.65 -17.23
CA SER A 298 -20.98 0.35 -17.59
C SER A 298 -21.89 0.26 -16.37
N LYS A 299 -21.43 -0.32 -15.26
CA LYS A 299 -22.24 -0.40 -14.03
C LYS A 299 -22.46 0.98 -13.41
N PHE A 300 -21.42 1.80 -13.32
CA PHE A 300 -21.56 3.16 -12.83
C PHE A 300 -22.47 4.01 -13.71
N LYS A 301 -22.42 3.85 -15.04
CA LYS A 301 -23.34 4.51 -15.98
C LYS A 301 -24.80 4.22 -15.70
N ASN A 302 -25.12 2.99 -15.32
CA ASN A 302 -26.50 2.60 -15.02
C ASN A 302 -27.05 3.26 -13.75
N ILE A 303 -26.20 3.66 -12.81
CA ILE A 303 -26.60 4.19 -11.50
C ILE A 303 -26.44 5.71 -11.42
N LEU A 304 -25.31 6.23 -11.90
CA LEU A 304 -24.97 7.66 -11.83
C LEU A 304 -25.38 8.44 -13.09
N GLY A 305 -25.84 7.74 -14.14
CA GLY A 305 -26.17 8.34 -15.43
C GLY A 305 -24.94 8.74 -16.26
N ASN A 306 -25.21 9.18 -17.49
CA ASN A 306 -24.17 9.50 -18.47
C ASN A 306 -23.38 10.77 -18.15
N ASP A 307 -24.03 11.78 -17.55
CA ASP A 307 -23.39 13.08 -17.31
C ASP A 307 -22.22 12.95 -16.32
N ILE A 308 -22.46 12.27 -15.19
CA ILE A 308 -21.42 12.01 -14.18
C ILE A 308 -20.39 11.03 -14.75
N SER A 309 -20.85 9.92 -15.32
CA SER A 309 -19.97 8.81 -15.72
C SER A 309 -19.09 9.11 -16.94
N ASN A 310 -19.41 10.14 -17.73
CA ASN A 310 -18.56 10.59 -18.83
C ASN A 310 -17.73 11.84 -18.47
N SER A 311 -17.87 12.37 -17.25
CA SER A 311 -17.04 13.50 -16.80
C SER A 311 -15.57 13.08 -16.71
N LEU A 312 -14.66 13.99 -17.04
CA LEU A 312 -13.22 13.71 -17.00
C LEU A 312 -12.75 13.30 -15.59
N SER A 313 -13.27 13.94 -14.55
CA SER A 313 -12.94 13.63 -13.16
C SER A 313 -13.34 12.20 -12.79
N PHE A 314 -14.55 11.78 -13.16
CA PHE A 314 -15.02 10.42 -12.89
C PHE A 314 -14.21 9.38 -13.67
N LEU A 315 -13.99 9.59 -14.96
CA LEU A 315 -13.19 8.67 -15.79
C LEU A 315 -11.75 8.56 -15.29
N THR A 316 -11.18 9.66 -14.80
CA THR A 316 -9.85 9.68 -14.18
C THR A 316 -9.83 8.86 -12.89
N ALA A 317 -10.76 9.09 -11.97
CA ALA A 317 -10.89 8.32 -10.73
C ALA A 317 -11.10 6.81 -11.01
N LEU A 318 -11.97 6.48 -11.97
CA LEU A 318 -12.22 5.11 -12.38
C LEU A 318 -10.98 4.45 -13.00
N THR A 319 -10.16 5.21 -13.71
CA THR A 319 -8.88 4.74 -14.26
C THR A 319 -7.90 4.40 -13.14
N PHE A 320 -7.80 5.25 -12.10
CA PHE A 320 -6.99 4.97 -10.91
C PHE A 320 -7.51 3.78 -10.10
N LEU A 321 -8.83 3.60 -10.02
CA LEU A 321 -9.39 2.40 -9.40
C LEU A 321 -9.07 1.15 -10.23
N THR A 322 -9.31 1.18 -11.53
CA THR A 322 -9.15 0.00 -12.41
C THR A 322 -7.72 -0.53 -12.40
N ARG A 323 -6.71 0.34 -12.39
CA ARG A 323 -5.30 -0.08 -12.40
C ARG A 323 -4.90 -0.90 -11.17
N THR A 324 -5.55 -0.72 -10.01
CA THR A 324 -5.20 -1.49 -8.79
C THR A 324 -5.60 -2.95 -8.93
N PHE A 325 -6.57 -3.27 -9.80
CA PHE A 325 -7.03 -4.63 -10.08
C PHE A 325 -6.18 -5.38 -11.11
N LEU A 326 -5.16 -4.75 -11.70
CA LEU A 326 -4.25 -5.44 -12.63
C LEU A 326 -3.62 -6.63 -11.91
N PHE A 327 -3.69 -7.80 -12.56
CA PHE A 327 -3.24 -9.08 -12.01
C PHE A 327 -3.81 -9.45 -10.62
N GLY A 328 -4.94 -8.85 -10.22
CA GLY A 328 -5.56 -9.09 -8.91
C GLY A 328 -4.76 -8.54 -7.73
N LEU A 329 -4.06 -7.41 -7.91
CA LEU A 329 -3.18 -6.81 -6.91
C LEU A 329 -3.86 -5.82 -5.96
N GLN A 330 -5.18 -5.61 -6.05
CA GLN A 330 -5.89 -4.54 -5.33
C GLN A 330 -5.79 -4.65 -3.79
N ASN A 331 -5.48 -5.85 -3.28
CA ASN A 331 -5.28 -6.09 -1.84
C ASN A 331 -3.80 -6.03 -1.41
N LEU A 332 -2.89 -5.83 -2.36
CA LEU A 332 -1.43 -5.72 -2.18
C LEU A 332 -0.89 -4.35 -2.59
N VAL A 333 -1.71 -3.48 -3.17
CA VAL A 333 -1.40 -2.07 -3.42
C VAL A 333 -1.93 -1.24 -2.25
N PRO A 334 -1.13 -0.34 -1.65
CA PRO A 334 -1.61 0.53 -0.58
C PRO A 334 -2.71 1.46 -1.12
N TYR A 335 -3.74 1.70 -0.32
CA TYR A 335 -4.74 2.69 -0.64
C TYR A 335 -4.14 4.08 -0.41
N TYR A 336 -3.85 4.79 -1.49
CA TYR A 336 -3.40 6.20 -1.43
C TYR A 336 -4.59 7.15 -1.26
N ASN A 337 -5.46 6.87 -0.29
CA ASN A 337 -6.49 7.84 0.08
C ASN A 337 -5.87 8.81 1.09
N TYR A 338 -5.36 9.93 0.57
CA TYR A 338 -5.06 11.15 1.32
C TYR A 338 -6.25 11.67 2.16
N TYR A 339 -7.45 11.10 1.96
CA TYR A 339 -8.73 11.52 2.54
C TYR A 339 -9.42 10.48 3.42
N GLU A 340 -8.73 9.43 3.93
CA GLU A 340 -9.21 8.72 5.12
C GLU A 340 -9.06 9.59 6.38
N HIS A 341 -9.59 10.80 6.30
CA HIS A 341 -9.96 11.61 7.43
C HIS A 341 -11.09 10.85 8.14
N TYR A 342 -10.74 10.22 9.28
CA TYR A 342 -11.64 9.80 10.35
C TYR A 342 -12.60 8.62 10.13
N GLY A 343 -12.57 7.91 9.00
CA GLY A 343 -13.64 6.95 8.70
C GLY A 343 -15.03 7.61 8.55
N ILE A 344 -15.11 8.95 8.60
CA ILE A 344 -16.33 9.77 8.44
C ILE A 344 -16.89 9.62 7.01
N GLU A 345 -16.05 9.27 6.03
CA GLU A 345 -16.52 9.02 4.66
C GLU A 345 -17.23 7.67 4.48
N SER A 346 -17.02 6.71 5.39
CA SER A 346 -17.62 5.38 5.28
C SER A 346 -19.13 5.37 5.49
N ASP A 347 -19.68 6.41 6.14
CA ASP A 347 -21.12 6.61 6.35
C ASP A 347 -21.82 7.35 5.20
N LYS A 348 -21.06 7.83 4.19
CA LYS A 348 -21.65 8.56 3.06
C LYS A 348 -22.40 7.58 2.13
N PRO A 349 -23.64 7.89 1.70
CA PRO A 349 -24.40 7.02 0.80
C PRO A 349 -23.67 6.65 -0.49
N LEU A 350 -22.91 7.59 -1.07
CA LEU A 350 -22.14 7.36 -2.29
C LEU A 350 -21.02 6.32 -2.10
N TYR A 351 -20.41 6.26 -0.91
CA TYR A 351 -19.41 5.25 -0.60
C TYR A 351 -20.03 3.84 -0.61
N HIS A 352 -21.15 3.65 0.07
CA HIS A 352 -21.86 2.37 0.08
C HIS A 352 -22.34 1.94 -1.31
N ILE A 353 -22.88 2.88 -2.10
CA ILE A 353 -23.29 2.62 -3.49
C ILE A 353 -22.08 2.18 -4.32
N SER A 354 -20.97 2.94 -4.25
CA SER A 354 -19.76 2.62 -5.01
C SER A 354 -19.19 1.27 -4.59
N LYS A 355 -19.12 0.99 -3.29
CA LYS A 355 -18.65 -0.30 -2.75
C LYS A 355 -19.49 -1.47 -3.25
N ALA A 356 -20.82 -1.34 -3.23
CA ALA A 356 -21.73 -2.37 -3.74
C ALA A 356 -21.52 -2.63 -5.24
N ILE A 357 -21.40 -1.57 -6.05
CA ILE A 357 -21.13 -1.67 -7.50
C ILE A 357 -19.84 -2.44 -7.77
N VAL A 358 -18.75 -2.07 -7.07
CA VAL A 358 -17.45 -2.68 -7.32
C VAL A 358 -17.43 -4.12 -6.80
N GLN A 359 -18.08 -4.44 -5.68
CA GLN A 359 -18.22 -5.82 -5.19
C GLN A 359 -18.99 -6.72 -6.16
N GLU A 360 -20.09 -6.22 -6.72
CA GLU A 360 -20.86 -6.92 -7.74
C GLU A 360 -20.01 -7.16 -9.00
N TRP A 361 -19.31 -6.13 -9.47
CA TRP A 361 -18.38 -6.24 -10.60
C TRP A 361 -17.27 -7.26 -10.34
N MET A 362 -16.64 -7.25 -9.16
CA MET A 362 -15.62 -8.24 -8.80
C MET A 362 -16.14 -9.66 -8.87
N THR A 363 -17.36 -9.88 -8.36
CA THR A 363 -18.01 -11.20 -8.37
C THR A 363 -18.24 -11.68 -9.81
N GLU A 364 -18.78 -10.83 -10.67
CA GLU A 364 -19.02 -11.17 -12.09
C GLU A 364 -17.73 -11.42 -12.87
N GLN A 365 -16.69 -10.63 -12.59
CA GLN A 365 -15.40 -10.75 -13.25
C GLN A 365 -14.48 -11.79 -12.61
N LYS A 366 -14.98 -12.54 -11.61
CA LYS A 366 -14.23 -13.55 -10.83
C LYS A 366 -12.90 -13.00 -10.30
N ILE A 367 -12.95 -11.77 -9.79
CA ILE A 367 -11.82 -11.13 -9.14
C ILE A 367 -11.83 -11.57 -7.68
N GLU A 368 -10.78 -12.27 -7.26
CA GLU A 368 -10.56 -12.64 -5.86
C GLU A 368 -10.09 -11.43 -5.06
N GLY A 369 -10.54 -11.32 -3.80
CA GLY A 369 -10.15 -10.26 -2.87
C GLY A 369 -11.35 -9.61 -2.19
N VAL A 370 -11.07 -8.55 -1.42
CA VAL A 370 -12.10 -7.75 -0.72
C VAL A 370 -11.81 -6.27 -0.94
N ILE A 371 -12.85 -5.48 -1.17
CA ILE A 371 -12.77 -4.02 -1.14
C ILE A 371 -13.12 -3.57 0.26
N ASP A 372 -12.17 -2.91 0.90
CA ASP A 372 -12.35 -2.36 2.24
C ASP A 372 -12.95 -0.96 2.19
#